data_AF-A0A6G7YMS1-F1
#
_entry.id   AF-A0A6G7YMS1-F1
#
_cell.length_a   1.000
_cell.length_b   1.000
_cell.length_c   1.000
_cell.angle_alpha   90.00
_cell.angle_beta   90.00
_cell.angle_gamma   90.00
#
_symmetry.space_group_name_H-M   'P 1'
#
loop_
_entity.id
_entity.type
_entity.pdbx_description
1 polymer ?
#
loop_
_entity_poly.entity_id
_entity_poly.type
_entity_poly.pdbx_seq_one_letter_code
_entity_poly.pdbx_strand_id
1 'polypeptide(L)' 'MTGFVVGDGVDADVDVADLSYAGCKLLPSQPLPEGVKVELVIKRKGRIEAEVRWSNGQATGLMFLQ' A
#
# COMPACT_ATOMS: atom_id res chain seq x y z
N MET A 1 7.65 -6.12 7.08
CA MET A 1 8.51 -4.97 6.74
C MET A 1 7.64 -3.74 6.83
N THR A 2 8.03 -2.69 7.56
CA THR A 2 7.10 -1.57 7.85
C THR A 2 7.21 -0.44 6.83
N GLY A 3 6.08 0.23 6.62
CA GLY A 3 5.96 1.40 5.75
C GLY A 3 4.74 2.24 6.13
N PHE A 4 4.46 3.23 5.30
CA PHE A 4 3.23 4.02 5.38
C PHE A 4 2.73 4.30 3.96
N VAL A 5 1.43 4.49 3.81
CA VAL A 5 0.79 4.90 2.56
C VAL A 5 0.20 6.30 2.73
N VAL A 6 0.40 7.15 1.72
CA VAL A 6 -0.18 8.50 1.67
C VAL A 6 -0.89 8.68 0.33
N GLY A 7 -2.13 9.17 0.35
CA GLY A 7 -2.94 9.41 -0.84
C GLY A 7 -4.13 10.29 -0.52
N ASP A 8 -5.02 10.50 -1.49
CA ASP A 8 -6.19 11.37 -1.34
C ASP A 8 -7.06 10.95 -0.15
N GLY A 9 -6.94 11.65 0.98
CA GLY A 9 -7.61 11.32 2.24
C GLY A 9 -7.09 10.06 2.94
N VAL A 10 -5.96 9.48 2.49
CA VAL A 10 -5.36 8.27 3.05
C VAL A 10 -4.02 8.62 3.67
N ASP A 11 -3.89 8.34 4.97
CA ASP A 11 -2.62 8.35 5.69
C ASP A 11 -2.66 7.19 6.69
N ALA A 12 -1.85 6.16 6.47
CA ALA A 12 -1.87 4.96 7.30
C ALA A 12 -0.51 4.27 7.38
N ASP A 13 -0.12 3.87 8.59
CA ASP A 13 0.95 2.90 8.80
C ASP A 13 0.53 1.50 8.30
N VAL A 14 1.48 0.81 7.67
CA VAL A 14 1.25 -0.50 7.05
C VAL A 14 2.40 -1.48 7.30
N ASP A 15 2.06 -2.75 7.40
CA ASP A 15 3.02 -3.85 7.29
C ASP A 15 2.97 -4.46 5.89
N VAL A 16 4.12 -4.49 5.21
CA VAL A 16 4.31 -5.23 3.96
C VAL A 16 4.44 -6.71 4.30
N ALA A 17 3.43 -7.49 3.88
CA ALA A 17 3.35 -8.93 4.07
C ALA A 17 3.92 -9.72 2.88
N ASP A 18 3.79 -9.21 1.67
CA ASP A 18 4.32 -9.83 0.44
C ASP A 18 4.72 -8.74 -0.55
N LEU A 19 5.87 -8.90 -1.21
CA LEU A 19 6.46 -7.91 -2.12
C LEU A 19 6.93 -8.59 -3.40
N SER A 20 6.42 -8.11 -4.53
CA SER A 20 6.81 -8.52 -5.88
C SER A 20 7.28 -7.33 -6.71
N TYR A 21 7.67 -7.57 -7.96
CA TYR A 21 8.03 -6.49 -8.90
C TYR A 21 6.83 -5.64 -9.34
N ALA A 22 5.62 -6.21 -9.36
CA ALA A 22 4.43 -5.54 -9.89
C ALA A 22 3.53 -4.96 -8.81
N GLY A 23 3.79 -5.27 -7.54
CA GLY A 23 2.89 -4.91 -6.45
C GLY A 23 3.26 -5.56 -5.13
N CYS A 24 2.44 -5.29 -4.12
CA CYS A 24 2.63 -5.84 -2.78
C CYS A 24 1.30 -6.07 -2.06
N LYS A 25 1.34 -6.95 -1.06
CA LYS A 25 0.27 -7.14 -0.08
C LYS A 25 0.63 -6.37 1.20
N LEU A 26 -0.30 -5.55 1.66
CA LEU A 26 -0.20 -4.78 2.88
C LEU A 26 -1.20 -5.29 3.94
N LEU A 27 -0.82 -5.12 5.20
CA LEU A 27 -1.66 -5.25 6.38
C LEU A 27 -1.78 -3.85 7.00
N PRO A 28 -2.77 -3.05 6.59
CA PRO A 28 -2.93 -1.70 7.10
C PRO A 28 -3.67 -1.71 8.45
N SER A 29 -3.39 -0.71 9.28
CA SER A 29 -4.13 -0.48 10.54
C SER A 29 -5.60 -0.11 10.32
N GLN A 30 -5.91 0.45 9.15
CA GLN A 30 -7.26 0.81 8.71
C GLN A 30 -7.48 0.39 7.25
N PRO A 31 -8.72 0.03 6.85
CA PRO A 31 -8.99 -0.35 5.47
C PRO A 31 -8.62 0.76 4.48
N LEU A 32 -7.93 0.39 3.42
CA LEU A 32 -7.62 1.30 2.31
C LEU A 32 -8.74 1.19 1.25
N PRO A 33 -9.26 2.31 0.71
CA PRO A 33 -10.31 2.27 -0.30
C PRO A 33 -9.78 1.69 -1.62
N GLU A 34 -10.56 0.82 -2.25
CA GLU A 34 -10.24 0.27 -3.57
C GLU A 34 -10.26 1.35 -4.65
N GLY A 35 -9.36 1.25 -5.63
CA GLY A 35 -9.24 2.17 -6.76
C GLY A 35 -8.47 3.45 -6.46
N VAL A 36 -8.05 3.69 -5.21
CA VAL A 36 -7.30 4.90 -4.84
C VAL A 36 -5.82 4.75 -5.20
N LYS A 37 -5.24 5.83 -5.71
CA LYS A 37 -3.79 5.97 -5.91
C LYS A 37 -3.13 6.46 -4.62
N VAL A 38 -2.06 5.80 -4.23
CA VAL A 38 -1.29 6.08 -3.03
C VAL A 38 0.21 6.08 -3.34
N GLU A 39 0.96 6.88 -2.61
CA GLU A 39 2.41 6.76 -2.49
C GLU A 39 2.70 5.78 -1.35
N LEU A 40 3.28 4.62 -1.68
CA LEU A 40 3.79 3.66 -0.70
C LEU A 40 5.23 4.02 -0.34
N VAL A 41 5.48 4.31 0.92
CA VAL A 41 6.84 4.50 1.45
C VAL A 41 7.24 3.31 2.28
N ILE A 42 8.22 2.55 1.80
CA ILE A 42 8.81 1.44 2.54
C ILE A 42 10.08 1.94 3.22
N LYS A 43 10.13 1.85 4.55
CA LYS A 43 11.27 2.32 5.34
C LYS A 43 12.56 1.66 4.82
N ARG A 44 13.55 2.48 4.45
CA ARG A 44 14.86 2.08 3.90
C ARG A 44 14.87 1.47 2.49
N LYS A 45 13.74 1.40 1.78
CA LYS A 45 13.67 0.97 0.37
C LYS A 45 13.26 2.08 -0.60
N GLY A 46 12.56 3.10 -0.11
CA GLY A 46 12.16 4.26 -0.90
C GLY A 46 10.65 4.39 -1.00
N ARG A 47 10.21 5.15 -1.99
CA ARG A 47 8.81 5.44 -2.29
C ARG A 47 8.44 4.92 -3.68
N ILE A 48 7.21 4.45 -3.83
CA ILE A 48 6.65 3.95 -5.09
C ILE A 48 5.18 4.40 -5.18
N GLU A 49 4.77 4.93 -6.33
CA GLU A 49 3.35 5.15 -6.62
C GLU A 49 2.64 3.82 -6.87
N ALA A 50 1.44 3.67 -6.34
CA ALA A 50 0.67 2.44 -6.44
C ALA A 50 -0.84 2.71 -6.45
N GLU A 51 -1.62 1.76 -6.95
CA GLU A 51 -3.07 1.75 -6.90
C GLU A 51 -3.55 0.60 -6.00
N VAL A 52 -4.53 0.88 -5.14
CA VAL A 52 -5.23 -0.15 -4.38
C VAL A 52 -6.13 -0.96 -5.32
N ARG A 53 -5.79 -2.23 -5.55
CA ARG A 53 -6.55 -3.12 -6.45
C ARG A 53 -7.67 -3.89 -5.76
N TRP A 54 -7.49 -4.19 -4.48
CA TRP A 54 -8.47 -4.89 -3.65
C TRP A 54 -8.21 -4.63 -2.17
N SER A 55 -9.26 -4.69 -1.36
CA SER A 55 -9.22 -4.51 0.09
C SER A 55 -10.28 -5.39 0.75
N ASN A 56 -9.87 -6.29 1.64
CA ASN A 56 -10.80 -7.21 2.31
C ASN A 56 -10.98 -6.94 3.81
N GLY A 57 -10.60 -5.73 4.26
CA GLY A 57 -10.67 -5.29 5.65
C GLY A 57 -9.51 -5.76 6.54
N GLN A 58 -8.77 -6.79 6.15
CA GLN A 58 -7.57 -7.26 6.88
C GLN A 58 -6.28 -7.05 6.08
N ALA A 59 -6.38 -7.16 4.76
CA ALA A 59 -5.28 -6.99 3.85
C ALA A 59 -5.70 -6.16 2.64
N THR A 60 -4.71 -5.55 2.02
CA THR A 60 -4.87 -4.73 0.83
C THR A 60 -3.82 -5.11 -0.20
N GLY A 61 -4.23 -5.26 -1.45
CA GLY A 61 -3.32 -5.44 -2.57
C GLY A 61 -3.05 -4.13 -3.28
N LEU A 62 -1.78 -3.80 -3.44
CA LEU A 62 -1.32 -2.69 -4.26
C LEU A 62 -0.71 -3.19 -5.57
N MET A 63 -0.96 -2.47 -6.66
CA MET A 63 -0.25 -2.59 -7.93
C MET A 63 0.62 -1.36 -8.13
N PHE A 64 1.89 -1.54 -8.46
CA PHE A 64 2.82 -0.44 -8.67
C PHE A 64 2.55 0.26 -10.00
N LEU A 65 2.51 1.58 -9.97
CA LEU A 65 2.39 2.45 -11.13
C LEU A 65 3.82 2.83 -11.54
N GLN A 66 4.23 2.46 -12.75
CA GLN A 66 5.55 2.76 -13.31
C GLN A 66 5.58 4.16 -13.94
#